data_AF-A0A528WY81-F1
#
_entry.id   AF-A0A528WY81-F1
#
_cell.length_a   1.000
_cell.length_b   1.000
_cell.length_c   1.000
_cell.angle_alpha   90.00
_cell.angle_beta   90.00
_cell.angle_gamma   90.00
#
_symmetry.space_group_name_H-M   'P 1'
#
loop_
_entity.id
_entity.type
_entity.pdbx_description
1 polymer ?
#
loop_
_entity_poly.entity_id
_entity_poly.type
_entity_poly.pdbx_seq_one_letter_code
_entity_poly.pdbx_strand_id
1 'polypeptide(L)'
;MSCNFLPLRREASYMDQLAIGIRRAMERDQQAIRVLVHSERLNPTGLNWPNFLVAVIGGRIIGAVQMRKHTDGSRELGSLVVAKEARGHGIASRLIDALLAEDQEPVWIITSEPYAGAYARWGFEQIEAWAAPVKVRRNHLMGSLVRIISFVMRRPVRRLLILERRRAAEWTTSRPSVSGGMQPSTADVLHGSSRTYPHSE
;
A
#
# COMPACT_ATOMS: atom_id res chain seq x y z
N MET A 1 -50.07 -6.85 -5.22
CA MET A 1 -48.88 -6.83 -4.36
C MET A 1 -47.66 -6.64 -5.24
N SER A 2 -47.32 -5.39 -5.58
CA SER A 2 -46.12 -5.09 -6.37
C SER A 2 -44.95 -4.82 -5.44
N CYS A 3 -43.99 -5.73 -5.44
CA CYS A 3 -42.70 -5.56 -4.78
C CYS A 3 -41.88 -4.58 -5.63
N ASN A 4 -41.72 -3.33 -5.15
CA ASN A 4 -40.88 -2.33 -5.80
C ASN A 4 -39.40 -2.69 -5.60
N PHE A 5 -38.79 -3.27 -6.62
CA PHE A 5 -37.34 -3.44 -6.73
C PHE A 5 -36.74 -2.09 -7.14
N LEU A 6 -36.27 -1.30 -6.16
CA LEU A 6 -35.55 -0.06 -6.43
C LEU A 6 -34.22 -0.37 -7.15
N PRO A 7 -33.80 0.45 -8.14
CA PRO A 7 -32.59 0.19 -8.90
C PRO A 7 -31.35 0.57 -8.09
N LEU A 8 -30.38 -0.35 -8.04
CA LEU A 8 -29.03 -0.26 -7.44
C LEU A 8 -28.15 0.92 -7.91
N ARG A 9 -28.67 1.87 -8.71
CA ARG A 9 -27.91 3.03 -9.21
C ARG A 9 -27.84 4.22 -8.25
N ARG A 10 -28.80 4.39 -7.33
CA ARG A 10 -28.82 5.54 -6.40
C ARG A 10 -27.78 5.45 -5.28
N GLU A 11 -27.44 4.25 -4.82
CA GLU A 11 -26.48 4.05 -3.71
C GLU A 11 -25.04 4.36 -4.12
N ALA A 12 -24.66 4.05 -5.37
CA ALA A 12 -23.35 4.40 -5.91
C ALA A 12 -23.14 5.93 -5.98
N SER A 13 -24.17 6.69 -6.35
CA SER A 13 -24.13 8.17 -6.42
C SER A 13 -24.01 8.84 -5.05
N TYR A 14 -24.48 8.22 -3.98
CA TYR A 14 -24.37 8.76 -2.62
C TYR A 14 -23.01 8.49 -1.98
N MET A 15 -22.43 7.33 -2.28
CA MET A 15 -21.05 7.01 -1.89
C MET A 15 -20.02 7.92 -2.59
N ASP A 16 -20.36 8.45 -3.77
CA ASP A 16 -19.51 9.41 -4.50
C ASP A 16 -19.44 10.81 -3.85
N GLN A 17 -20.43 11.17 -3.02
CA GLN A 17 -20.48 12.47 -2.33
C GLN A 17 -19.86 12.46 -0.93
N LEU A 18 -19.57 11.29 -0.37
CA LEU A 18 -18.97 11.15 0.95
C LEU A 18 -17.44 11.00 0.81
N ALA A 19 -16.70 12.05 1.18
CA ALA A 19 -15.24 12.02 1.14
C ALA A 19 -14.70 10.86 2.01
N ILE A 20 -13.89 10.00 1.41
CA ILE A 20 -13.19 8.93 2.13
C ILE A 20 -12.08 9.56 2.97
N GLY A 21 -12.20 9.48 4.30
CA GLY A 21 -11.17 9.89 5.25
C GLY A 21 -10.28 8.72 5.67
N ILE A 22 -8.97 8.97 5.80
CA ILE A 22 -8.02 8.01 6.42
C ILE A 22 -7.63 8.57 7.78
N ARG A 23 -7.72 7.75 8.82
CA ARG A 23 -7.33 8.15 10.19
C ARG A 23 -6.85 6.98 11.03
N ARG A 24 -6.18 7.27 12.14
CA ARG A 24 -5.95 6.31 13.23
C ARG A 24 -7.27 5.72 13.70
N ALA A 25 -7.27 4.42 13.95
CA ALA A 25 -8.36 3.76 14.63
C ALA A 25 -8.43 4.24 16.08
N MET A 26 -9.64 4.26 16.62
CA MET A 26 -9.96 4.51 18.02
C MET A 26 -10.49 3.22 18.64
N GLU A 27 -10.59 3.18 19.96
CA GLU A 27 -11.14 2.03 20.70
C GLU A 27 -12.51 1.58 20.17
N ARG A 28 -13.41 2.54 19.89
CA ARG A 28 -14.74 2.27 19.33
C ARG A 28 -14.73 1.57 17.97
N ASP A 29 -13.63 1.65 17.23
CA ASP A 29 -13.51 1.03 15.90
C ASP A 29 -13.17 -0.46 15.98
N GLN A 30 -12.70 -0.95 17.13
CA GLN A 30 -12.19 -2.32 17.30
C GLN A 30 -13.18 -3.38 16.81
N GLN A 31 -14.47 -3.24 17.13
CA GLN A 31 -15.47 -4.22 16.72
C GLN A 31 -15.72 -4.16 15.20
N ALA A 32 -15.79 -2.96 14.62
CA ALA A 32 -15.96 -2.79 13.18
C ALA A 32 -14.75 -3.32 12.38
N ILE A 33 -13.52 -3.09 12.88
CA ILE A 33 -12.28 -3.65 12.31
C ILE A 33 -12.33 -5.18 12.35
N ARG A 34 -12.71 -5.78 13.49
CA ARG A 34 -12.85 -7.22 13.60
C ARG A 34 -13.84 -7.74 12.58
N VAL A 35 -15.06 -7.19 12.52
CA VAL A 35 -16.08 -7.62 11.56
C VAL A 35 -15.56 -7.56 10.12
N LEU A 36 -14.91 -6.46 9.73
CA LEU A 36 -14.37 -6.29 8.37
C LEU A 36 -13.22 -7.27 8.04
N VAL A 37 -12.30 -7.48 8.98
CA VAL A 37 -11.18 -8.43 8.79
C VAL A 37 -11.72 -9.86 8.70
N HIS A 38 -12.71 -10.22 9.51
CA HIS A 38 -13.34 -11.54 9.50
C HIS A 38 -14.20 -11.77 8.25
N SER A 39 -14.93 -10.76 7.77
CA SER A 39 -15.75 -10.87 6.55
C SER A 39 -14.90 -11.19 5.33
N GLU A 40 -13.65 -10.72 5.32
CA GLU A 40 -12.66 -10.99 4.27
C GLU A 40 -11.74 -12.16 4.60
N ARG A 41 -12.05 -12.92 5.66
CA ARG A 41 -11.41 -14.19 6.05
C ARG A 41 -9.90 -14.06 6.23
N LEU A 42 -9.43 -12.88 6.65
CA LEU A 42 -8.05 -12.67 7.04
C LEU A 42 -7.81 -13.23 8.44
N ASN A 43 -6.54 -13.50 8.77
CA ASN A 43 -6.15 -14.06 10.07
C ASN A 43 -6.62 -13.13 11.22
N PRO A 44 -7.47 -13.61 12.15
CA PRO A 44 -8.05 -12.79 13.20
C PRO A 44 -7.12 -12.59 14.41
N THR A 45 -5.92 -13.16 14.39
CA THR A 45 -4.96 -13.01 15.48
C THR A 45 -4.23 -11.66 15.43
N GLY A 46 -3.96 -11.09 16.62
CA GLY A 46 -3.21 -9.85 16.76
C GLY A 46 -3.94 -8.58 16.29
N LEU A 47 -5.28 -8.57 16.30
CA LEU A 47 -6.07 -7.37 15.96
C LEU A 47 -6.14 -6.42 17.15
N ASN A 48 -5.23 -5.46 17.21
CA ASN A 48 -5.19 -4.42 18.24
C ASN A 48 -5.38 -3.03 17.60
N TRP A 49 -6.52 -2.38 17.84
CA TRP A 49 -6.89 -1.10 17.22
C TRP A 49 -5.80 -0.01 17.23
N PRO A 50 -4.91 0.16 18.23
CA PRO A 50 -3.89 1.20 18.21
C PRO A 50 -2.91 1.07 17.04
N ASN A 51 -2.79 -0.14 16.48
CA ASN A 51 -1.92 -0.43 15.35
C ASN A 51 -2.60 -0.14 13.99
N PHE A 52 -3.88 0.21 13.97
CA PHE A 52 -4.67 0.33 12.75
C PHE A 52 -4.80 1.77 12.24
N LEU A 53 -4.72 1.90 10.92
CA LEU A 53 -5.36 2.97 10.17
C LEU A 53 -6.65 2.42 9.56
N VAL A 54 -7.68 3.27 9.50
CA VAL A 54 -8.99 2.95 8.94
C VAL A 54 -9.38 3.96 7.87
N ALA A 55 -10.01 3.44 6.82
CA ALA A 55 -10.70 4.24 5.81
C ALA A 55 -12.17 4.35 6.21
N VAL A 56 -12.67 5.57 6.29
CA VAL A 56 -14.01 5.89 6.78
C VAL A 56 -14.78 6.69 5.73
N ILE A 57 -16.03 6.31 5.50
CA ILE A 57 -16.97 7.03 4.66
C ILE A 57 -18.31 7.15 5.40
N GLY A 58 -18.85 8.37 5.55
CA GLY A 58 -20.11 8.57 6.28
C GLY A 58 -20.12 7.96 7.69
N GLY A 59 -18.99 7.95 8.40
CA GLY A 59 -18.85 7.33 9.72
C GLY A 59 -18.66 5.80 9.73
N ARG A 60 -18.79 5.12 8.59
CA ARG A 60 -18.60 3.67 8.46
C ARG A 60 -17.16 3.34 8.07
N ILE A 61 -16.57 2.34 8.73
CA ILE A 61 -15.28 1.77 8.33
C ILE A 61 -15.47 0.89 7.09
N ILE A 62 -14.75 1.23 6.02
CA ILE A 62 -14.76 0.53 4.73
C ILE A 62 -13.41 -0.04 4.34
N GLY A 63 -12.37 0.26 5.11
CA GLY A 63 -11.05 -0.31 4.91
C GLY A 63 -10.22 -0.23 6.19
N ALA A 64 -9.27 -1.13 6.34
CA ALA A 64 -8.38 -1.17 7.48
C ALA A 64 -7.01 -1.71 7.06
N VAL A 65 -5.96 -1.23 7.71
CA VAL A 65 -4.60 -1.78 7.61
C VAL A 65 -3.92 -1.61 8.96
N GLN A 66 -3.03 -2.52 9.35
CA GLN A 66 -2.24 -2.37 10.56
C GLN A 66 -0.74 -2.45 10.32
N MET A 67 0.00 -1.75 11.18
CA MET A 67 1.43 -1.96 11.39
C MET A 67 1.63 -2.82 12.65
N ARG A 68 1.96 -4.10 12.45
CA ARG A 68 2.30 -5.00 13.56
C ARG A 68 3.73 -4.71 13.99
N LYS A 69 3.91 -4.25 15.21
CA LYS A 69 5.22 -4.08 15.84
C LYS A 69 5.54 -5.34 16.64
N HIS A 70 6.58 -6.06 16.25
CA HIS A 70 7.00 -7.29 16.90
C HIS A 70 8.01 -6.99 18.01
N THR A 71 8.15 -7.93 18.95
CA THR A 71 9.07 -7.78 20.09
C THR A 71 10.55 -7.82 19.71
N ASP A 72 10.88 -8.31 18.51
CA ASP A 72 12.25 -8.29 17.95
C ASP A 72 12.54 -6.97 17.19
N GLY A 73 11.67 -5.96 17.32
CA GLY A 73 11.78 -4.67 16.66
C GLY A 73 11.29 -4.65 15.20
N SER A 74 11.01 -5.83 14.62
CA SER A 74 10.52 -5.91 13.24
C SER A 74 9.09 -5.37 13.11
N ARG A 75 8.78 -4.85 11.92
CA ARG A 75 7.50 -4.18 11.63
C ARG A 75 6.85 -4.80 10.43
N GLU A 76 5.59 -5.19 10.55
CA GLU A 76 4.91 -5.93 9.51
C GLU A 76 3.61 -5.24 9.12
N LEU A 77 3.47 -4.89 7.84
CA LEU A 77 2.20 -4.45 7.27
C LEU A 77 1.28 -5.66 7.16
N GLY A 78 0.16 -5.61 7.88
CA GLY A 78 -0.77 -6.72 7.94
C GLY A 78 -2.23 -6.28 7.91
N SER A 79 -3.12 -7.28 7.79
CA SER A 79 -4.57 -7.12 7.81
C SER A 79 -5.11 -6.01 6.89
N LEU A 80 -4.47 -5.80 5.74
CA LEU A 80 -4.96 -4.88 4.71
C LEU A 80 -6.26 -5.42 4.12
N VAL A 81 -7.34 -4.67 4.29
CA VAL A 81 -8.68 -5.05 3.86
C VAL A 81 -9.46 -3.85 3.39
N VAL A 82 -10.24 -4.02 2.32
CA VAL A 82 -11.22 -3.05 1.83
C VAL A 82 -12.53 -3.79 1.58
N ALA A 83 -13.63 -3.24 2.11
CA ALA A 83 -14.98 -3.73 1.91
C ALA A 83 -15.24 -3.93 0.41
N LYS A 84 -15.86 -5.04 0.05
CA LYS A 84 -16.02 -5.46 -1.35
C LYS A 84 -16.67 -4.38 -2.22
N GLU A 85 -17.66 -3.68 -1.67
CA GLU A 85 -18.43 -2.63 -2.34
C GLU A 85 -17.62 -1.35 -2.57
N ALA A 86 -16.53 -1.16 -1.83
CA ALA A 86 -15.67 0.02 -1.92
C ALA A 86 -14.35 -0.21 -2.70
N ARG A 87 -14.13 -1.41 -3.24
CA ARG A 87 -12.94 -1.74 -4.03
C ARG A 87 -12.92 -1.02 -5.38
N GLY A 88 -11.73 -0.89 -5.97
CA GLY A 88 -11.54 -0.18 -7.25
C GLY A 88 -11.30 1.32 -7.11
N HIS A 89 -11.48 1.90 -5.93
CA HIS A 89 -11.36 3.36 -5.69
C HIS A 89 -10.03 3.78 -5.03
N GLY A 90 -8.96 2.97 -5.16
CA GLY A 90 -7.64 3.30 -4.63
C GLY A 90 -7.49 3.32 -3.09
N ILE A 91 -8.51 2.89 -2.33
CA ILE A 91 -8.52 2.94 -0.85
C ILE A 91 -7.35 2.18 -0.24
N ALA A 92 -7.05 0.98 -0.74
CA ALA A 92 -5.93 0.19 -0.26
C ALA A 92 -4.60 0.93 -0.44
N SER A 93 -4.42 1.63 -1.56
CA SER A 93 -3.22 2.43 -1.80
C SER A 93 -3.09 3.55 -0.77
N ARG A 94 -4.17 4.32 -0.57
CA ARG A 94 -4.20 5.43 0.38
C ARG A 94 -3.94 4.99 1.82
N LEU A 95 -4.42 3.81 2.19
CA LEU A 95 -4.13 3.19 3.48
C LEU A 95 -2.64 2.85 3.64
N ILE A 96 -2.03 2.26 2.61
CA ILE A 96 -0.59 1.94 2.63
C ILE A 96 0.25 3.22 2.64
N ASP A 97 -0.10 4.21 1.81
CA ASP A 97 0.59 5.51 1.76
C ASP A 97 0.61 6.17 3.14
N ALA A 98 -0.56 6.27 3.78
CA ALA A 98 -0.67 6.84 5.12
C ALA A 98 0.09 6.02 6.17
N LEU A 99 0.07 4.69 6.09
CA LEU A 99 0.76 3.82 7.05
C LEU A 99 2.29 3.96 6.94
N LEU A 100 2.82 4.02 5.72
CA LEU A 100 4.27 4.11 5.47
C LEU A 100 4.80 5.53 5.64
N ALA A 101 3.97 6.56 5.51
CA ALA A 101 4.36 7.94 5.79
C ALA A 101 4.74 8.15 7.27
N GLU A 102 4.15 7.36 8.18
CA GLU A 102 4.40 7.43 9.62
C GLU A 102 5.61 6.58 10.07
N ASP A 103 6.15 5.73 9.20
CA ASP A 103 7.21 4.78 9.57
C ASP A 103 8.35 4.75 8.52
N GLN A 104 9.51 5.25 8.94
CA GLN A 104 10.71 5.27 8.10
C GLN A 104 11.57 4.01 8.25
N GLU A 105 11.26 3.15 9.22
CA GLU A 105 12.00 1.92 9.48
C GLU A 105 11.72 0.84 8.41
N PRO A 106 12.54 -0.22 8.36
CA PRO A 106 12.25 -1.36 7.52
C PRO A 106 10.87 -1.97 7.84
N VAL A 107 10.11 -2.27 6.78
CA VAL A 107 8.77 -2.86 6.88
C VAL A 107 8.72 -4.12 6.04
N TRP A 108 8.15 -5.18 6.62
CA TRP A 108 7.90 -6.44 5.93
C TRP A 108 6.42 -6.62 5.61
N ILE A 109 6.14 -7.38 4.57
CA ILE A 109 4.78 -7.84 4.24
C ILE A 109 4.82 -9.28 3.77
N ILE A 110 3.80 -10.04 4.14
CA ILE A 110 3.54 -11.37 3.59
C ILE A 110 2.35 -11.26 2.65
N THR A 111 2.56 -11.62 1.38
CA THR A 111 1.51 -11.52 0.36
C THR A 111 1.58 -12.71 -0.60
N SER A 112 0.49 -12.99 -1.31
CA SER A 112 0.52 -14.02 -2.36
C SER A 112 1.21 -13.48 -3.60
N GLU A 113 1.97 -14.33 -4.28
CA GLU A 113 2.77 -14.01 -5.48
C GLU A 113 2.04 -13.14 -6.54
N PRO A 114 0.76 -13.38 -6.91
CA PRO A 114 0.06 -12.53 -7.89
C PRO A 114 -0.13 -11.06 -7.47
N TYR A 115 -0.01 -10.74 -6.18
CA TYR A 115 -0.14 -9.37 -5.67
C TYR A 115 1.21 -8.74 -5.31
N ALA A 116 2.31 -9.49 -5.35
CA ALA A 116 3.61 -9.00 -4.92
C ALA A 116 4.09 -7.80 -5.75
N GLY A 117 3.95 -7.86 -7.08
CA GLY A 117 4.36 -6.79 -7.98
C GLY A 117 3.66 -5.45 -7.72
N ALA A 118 2.44 -5.46 -7.16
CA ALA A 118 1.73 -4.22 -6.82
C ALA A 118 2.44 -3.42 -5.73
N TYR A 119 3.26 -4.06 -4.89
CA TYR A 119 3.95 -3.43 -3.77
C TYR A 119 5.27 -2.74 -4.15
N ALA A 120 5.81 -3.02 -5.35
CA ALA A 120 7.06 -2.43 -5.82
C ALA A 120 7.03 -0.89 -5.83
N ARG A 121 5.87 -0.27 -6.06
CA ARG A 121 5.71 1.20 -6.05
C ARG A 121 5.99 1.86 -4.70
N TRP A 122 5.94 1.09 -3.60
CA TRP A 122 6.32 1.58 -2.25
C TRP A 122 7.73 1.16 -1.86
N GLY A 123 8.49 0.58 -2.79
CA GLY A 123 9.84 0.10 -2.56
C GLY A 123 9.92 -1.24 -1.84
N PHE A 124 8.88 -2.07 -1.95
CA PHE A 124 8.98 -3.45 -1.49
C PHE A 124 9.66 -4.32 -2.54
N GLU A 125 10.62 -5.11 -2.10
CA GLU A 125 11.32 -6.11 -2.90
C GLU A 125 11.12 -7.49 -2.29
N GLN A 126 11.04 -8.52 -3.14
CA GLN A 126 10.97 -9.89 -2.65
C GLN A 126 12.30 -10.27 -2.00
N ILE A 127 12.22 -10.85 -0.81
CA ILE A 127 13.37 -11.46 -0.14
C ILE A 127 13.14 -12.95 0.05
N GLU A 128 14.23 -13.67 0.22
CA GLU A 128 14.15 -15.05 0.64
C GLU A 128 13.60 -15.14 2.07
N ALA A 129 12.76 -16.15 2.32
CA ALA A 129 12.06 -16.25 3.60
C ALA A 129 13.02 -16.37 4.79
N TRP A 130 14.21 -16.95 4.62
CA TRP A 130 15.22 -17.07 5.67
C TRP A 130 15.88 -15.75 6.06
N ALA A 131 15.90 -14.75 5.16
CA ALA A 131 16.47 -13.43 5.42
C ALA A 131 15.53 -12.54 6.26
N ALA A 132 14.26 -12.91 6.38
CA ALA A 132 13.29 -12.15 7.16
C ALA A 132 13.48 -12.33 8.68
N PRO A 133 13.12 -11.32 9.50
CA PRO A 133 13.13 -11.41 10.96
C PRO A 133 12.34 -12.62 11.48
N VAL A 134 12.77 -13.19 12.61
CA VAL A 134 12.19 -14.42 13.18
C VAL A 134 10.68 -14.30 13.38
N LYS A 135 10.19 -13.15 13.88
CA LYS A 135 8.75 -12.96 14.13
C LYS A 135 7.94 -12.84 12.85
N VAL A 136 8.48 -12.20 11.82
CA VAL A 136 7.87 -12.14 10.48
C VAL A 136 7.79 -13.54 9.87
N ARG A 137 8.88 -14.33 9.93
CA ARG A 137 8.89 -15.73 9.46
C ARG A 137 7.84 -16.58 10.15
N ARG A 138 7.71 -16.46 11.47
CA ARG A 138 6.69 -17.19 12.24
C ARG A 138 5.26 -16.79 11.83
N ASN A 139 5.04 -15.52 11.46
CA ASN A 139 3.74 -15.08 10.97
C ASN A 139 3.46 -15.58 9.52
N HIS A 140 4.49 -15.74 8.68
CA HIS A 140 4.39 -16.39 7.36
C HIS A 140 3.98 -17.86 7.48
N LEU A 141 4.55 -18.57 8.45
CA LEU A 141 4.16 -19.93 8.82
C LEU A 141 2.71 -20.02 9.31
N MET A 142 2.18 -19.00 9.99
CA MET A 142 0.75 -18.95 10.38
C MET A 142 -0.17 -18.52 9.23
N GLY A 143 0.30 -17.68 8.31
CA GLY A 143 -0.34 -17.40 7.02
C GLY A 143 -0.49 -18.65 6.16
N SER A 144 0.34 -19.69 6.38
CA SER A 144 0.16 -21.00 5.75
C SER A 144 -1.11 -21.74 6.22
N LEU A 145 -1.78 -21.32 7.31
CA LEU A 145 -3.14 -21.77 7.65
C LEU A 145 -4.20 -21.28 6.63
N VAL A 146 -3.86 -20.31 5.76
CA VAL A 146 -4.62 -20.02 4.53
C VAL A 146 -4.69 -21.26 3.63
N ARG A 147 -3.78 -22.23 3.75
CA ARG A 147 -3.89 -23.54 3.08
C ARG A 147 -5.09 -24.33 3.57
N ILE A 148 -5.38 -24.31 4.89
CA ILE A 148 -6.53 -25.02 5.47
C ILE A 148 -7.84 -24.34 5.04
N ILE A 149 -7.86 -23.01 5.03
CA ILE A 149 -9.03 -22.23 4.56
C ILE A 149 -9.21 -22.34 3.03
N SER A 150 -8.13 -22.32 2.24
CA SER A 150 -8.15 -22.50 0.78
C SER A 150 -8.58 -23.91 0.36
N PHE A 151 -8.21 -24.92 1.14
CA PHE A 151 -8.63 -26.31 0.95
C PHE A 151 -10.15 -26.46 1.09
N VAL A 152 -10.74 -25.83 2.11
CA VAL A 152 -12.22 -25.78 2.28
C VAL A 152 -12.90 -24.95 1.18
N MET A 153 -12.20 -23.98 0.57
CA MET A 153 -12.78 -22.99 -0.35
C MET A 153 -12.44 -23.18 -1.83
N ARG A 154 -11.85 -24.32 -2.23
CA ARG A 154 -11.43 -24.62 -3.62
C ARG A 154 -10.63 -23.50 -4.30
N ARG A 155 -9.78 -22.79 -3.55
CA ARG A 155 -8.86 -21.80 -4.13
C ARG A 155 -7.51 -22.44 -4.37
N PRO A 156 -6.83 -22.13 -5.50
CA PRO A 156 -5.46 -22.59 -5.70
C PRO A 156 -4.60 -22.03 -4.57
N VAL A 157 -3.85 -22.91 -3.90
CA VAL A 157 -2.88 -22.50 -2.88
C VAL A 157 -1.85 -21.62 -3.59
N ARG A 158 -1.89 -20.32 -3.32
CA ARG A 158 -0.94 -19.37 -3.90
C ARG A 158 0.33 -19.35 -3.06
N ARG A 159 1.48 -19.37 -3.73
CA ARG A 159 2.78 -19.19 -3.08
C ARG A 159 2.77 -17.87 -2.31
N LEU A 160 3.12 -17.93 -1.03
CA LEU A 160 3.28 -16.74 -0.19
C LEU A 160 4.74 -16.28 -0.26
N LEU A 161 4.92 -15.01 -0.57
CA LEU A 161 6.20 -14.33 -0.61
C LEU A 161 6.34 -13.40 0.60
N ILE A 162 7.58 -13.20 1.05
CA ILE A 162 7.93 -12.14 1.99
C ILE A 162 8.57 -11.02 1.18
N LEU A 163 8.05 -9.82 1.34
CA LEU A 163 8.66 -8.62 0.76
C LEU A 163 9.19 -7.73 1.88
N GLU A 164 10.27 -7.02 1.58
CA GLU A 164 10.92 -6.06 2.45
C GLU A 164 10.94 -4.70 1.78
N ARG A 165 10.56 -3.66 2.52
CA ARG A 165 10.87 -2.27 2.21
C ARG A 165 11.97 -1.83 3.16
N ARG A 166 13.16 -1.53 2.62
CA ARG A 166 14.28 -0.99 3.40
C ARG A 166 14.00 0.44 3.86
N ARG A 167 14.80 0.90 4.84
CA ARG A 167 14.72 2.24 5.39
C ARG A 167 14.78 3.28 4.26
N ALA A 168 13.91 4.29 4.32
CA ALA A 168 13.82 5.31 3.27
C ALA A 168 15.15 6.06 2.99
N ALA A 169 16.04 6.16 3.98
CA ALA A 169 17.37 6.78 3.83
C ALA A 169 18.33 6.00 2.90
N GLU A 170 18.12 4.70 2.70
CA GLU A 170 18.99 3.87 1.84
C GLU A 170 18.61 3.98 0.36
N TRP A 171 17.37 4.43 0.05
CA TRP A 171 16.89 4.65 -1.31
C TRP A 171 17.62 5.80 -2.01
N THR A 172 18.08 6.81 -1.26
CA THR A 172 18.74 8.00 -1.82
C THR A 172 20.18 7.68 -2.24
N THR A 173 20.85 6.74 -1.58
CA THR A 173 22.26 6.37 -1.86
C THR A 173 22.40 5.35 -2.98
N SER A 174 21.30 4.70 -3.38
CA SER A 174 21.33 3.57 -4.34
C SER A 174 21.06 3.99 -5.80
N ARG A 175 20.92 5.28 -6.10
CA ARG A 175 20.96 5.75 -7.50
C ARG A 175 22.40 5.61 -7.98
N PRO A 176 22.69 4.86 -9.08
CA PRO A 176 24.00 4.93 -9.69
C PRO A 176 24.25 6.39 -10.06
N SER A 177 25.28 6.97 -9.48
CA SER A 177 25.82 8.25 -9.90
C SER A 177 26.15 8.13 -11.39
N VAL A 178 25.37 8.78 -12.25
CA VAL A 178 25.82 9.08 -13.62
C VAL A 178 26.86 10.19 -13.47
N SER A 179 28.06 9.81 -13.03
CA SER A 179 29.27 10.63 -13.05
C SER A 179 30.02 10.28 -14.33
N GLY A 180 29.60 10.93 -15.43
CA GLY A 180 30.15 10.68 -16.76
C GLY A 180 29.43 11.50 -17.83
N GLY A 181 29.33 12.82 -17.63
CA GLY A 181 28.72 13.74 -18.58
C GLY A 181 29.50 15.04 -18.61
N MET A 182 30.45 15.10 -19.54
CA MET A 182 31.26 16.24 -19.96
C MET A 182 30.48 17.58 -19.84
N GLN A 183 31.01 18.53 -19.06
CA GLN A 183 30.54 19.92 -19.11
C GLN A 183 30.89 20.51 -20.48
N PRO A 184 29.96 21.18 -21.19
CA PRO A 184 30.35 22.00 -22.32
C PRO A 184 31.10 23.24 -21.81
N SER A 185 32.34 23.35 -22.26
CA SER A 185 33.23 24.49 -22.06
C SER A 185 32.55 25.79 -22.50
N THR A 186 32.52 26.78 -21.61
CA THR A 186 32.13 28.16 -21.90
C THR A 186 33.33 28.91 -22.45
N ALA A 187 33.63 28.72 -23.73
CA ALA A 187 34.53 29.56 -24.48
C ALA A 187 34.11 29.50 -25.95
N ASP A 188 33.31 30.47 -26.37
CA ASP A 188 33.26 31.03 -27.73
C ASP A 188 32.04 31.96 -27.85
N VAL A 189 32.14 33.14 -27.23
CA VAL A 189 31.32 34.30 -27.59
C VAL A 189 32.27 35.49 -27.62
N LEU A 190 32.96 35.72 -28.75
CA LEU A 190 33.41 37.03 -29.19
C LEU A 190 33.83 36.96 -30.67
N HIS A 191 33.33 37.94 -31.45
CA HIS A 191 33.49 38.29 -32.88
C HIS A 191 32.15 38.11 -33.64
N GLY A 192 31.41 39.13 -34.08
CA GLY A 192 31.77 40.51 -34.41
C GLY A 192 31.80 40.72 -35.92
N SER A 193 30.66 41.02 -36.54
CA SER A 193 30.50 41.79 -37.80
C SER A 193 29.04 41.74 -38.24
N SER A 194 28.27 42.83 -38.10
CA SER A 194 28.20 43.95 -39.06
C SER A 194 27.76 43.51 -40.46
N ARG A 195 26.47 43.67 -40.77
CA ARG A 195 25.97 43.99 -42.12
C ARG A 195 24.56 44.60 -42.08
N THR A 196 24.57 45.94 -42.09
CA THR A 196 23.76 46.86 -42.91
C THR A 196 22.45 46.34 -43.52
N TYR A 197 21.35 47.02 -43.14
CA TYR A 197 20.11 47.16 -43.91
C TYR A 197 20.35 47.86 -45.25
N PRO A 198 19.43 47.66 -46.21
CA PRO A 198 18.81 48.84 -46.82
C PRO A 198 17.28 48.81 -46.79
N HIS A 199 16.76 50.03 -46.71
CA HIS A 199 15.38 50.48 -46.86
C HIS A 199 14.91 50.45 -48.34
N SER A 200 13.64 50.81 -48.52
CA SER A 200 12.86 51.12 -49.75
C SER A 200 12.41 49.92 -50.58
N GLU A 201 11.15 49.78 -51.00
CA GLU A 201 10.00 50.71 -51.13
C GLU A 201 8.69 49.92 -51.09
#